data_AF-A0A2U1L6U8-F1
#
_entry.id   AF-A0A2U1L6U8-F1
#
_cell.length_a   1.000
_cell.length_b   1.000
_cell.length_c   1.000
_cell.angle_alpha   90.00
_cell.angle_beta   90.00
_cell.angle_gamma   90.00
#
_symmetry.space_group_name_H-M   'P 1'
#
loop_
_entity.id
_entity.type
_entity.pdbx_description
1 polymer ?
#
loop_
_entity_poly.entity_id
_entity_poly.type
_entity_poly.pdbx_seq_one_letter_code
_entity_poly.pdbx_strand_id
1 'polypeptide(L)'
;MTIEGGDPVLRKMKHVDSLMLIHRLAQQQFVRKPVRVFGLKVMDKHVGVAISDLDTLRAKSYCVLETKDSNILAQSFQRLMRKESVEGLVVGQPYPEGAKNPQDPNANLVEKFVEDLSKTGKLNDVPYTLWDDSWAVLELMECLFLPFRMDPLMKRRMMHRACTRGATEVLQDYLHKVGKSVNLRRRR
;
A
#
# COMPACT_ATOMS: atom_id res chain seq x y z
N MET A 1 44.00 -7.08 16.63
CA MET A 1 43.20 -6.95 15.40
C MET A 1 41.76 -7.30 15.75
N THR A 2 41.00 -6.30 16.17
CA THR A 2 39.57 -6.39 16.44
C THR A 2 38.85 -6.33 15.10
N ILE A 3 38.09 -7.37 14.80
CA ILE A 3 37.27 -7.48 13.61
C ILE A 3 36.05 -6.60 13.87
N GLU A 4 35.96 -5.44 13.22
CA GLU A 4 34.76 -4.61 13.26
C GLU A 4 33.62 -5.40 12.60
N GLY A 5 32.75 -5.94 13.44
CA GLY A 5 31.42 -6.37 13.04
C GLY A 5 30.63 -5.13 12.67
N GLY A 6 30.72 -4.71 11.41
CA GLY A 6 29.79 -3.77 10.84
C GLY A 6 28.39 -4.35 10.95
N ASP A 7 27.49 -3.65 11.63
CA ASP A 7 26.07 -3.98 11.64
C ASP A 7 25.61 -4.27 10.20
N PRO A 8 24.88 -5.37 9.96
CA PRO A 8 24.36 -5.64 8.63
C PRO A 8 23.51 -4.44 8.25
N VAL A 9 23.93 -3.71 7.21
CA VAL A 9 23.18 -2.56 6.69
C VAL A 9 21.75 -3.04 6.45
N LEU A 10 20.85 -2.68 7.36
CA LEU A 10 19.44 -3.07 7.32
C LEU A 10 18.89 -2.45 6.04
N ARG A 11 18.79 -3.28 5.00
CA ARG A 11 18.24 -2.87 3.70
C ARG A 11 16.79 -2.50 3.93
N LYS A 12 16.42 -1.25 3.69
CA LYS A 12 15.06 -0.78 3.90
C LYS A 12 14.17 -1.09 2.69
N MET A 13 12.85 -0.98 2.88
CA MET A 13 11.92 -0.89 1.75
C MET A 13 12.32 0.28 0.85
N LYS A 14 12.16 0.14 -0.47
CA LYS A 14 12.66 1.12 -1.44
C LYS A 14 11.52 2.02 -1.91
N HIS A 15 11.51 3.26 -1.44
CA HIS A 15 10.63 4.26 -2.05
C HIS A 15 11.06 4.47 -3.52
N VAL A 16 10.12 4.37 -4.44
CA VAL A 16 10.34 4.60 -5.87
C VAL A 16 9.27 5.51 -6.43
N ASP A 17 9.66 6.26 -7.46
CA ASP A 17 8.71 7.04 -8.25
C ASP A 17 7.60 6.14 -8.81
N SER A 18 6.39 6.70 -8.87
CA SER A 18 5.18 6.00 -9.29
C SER A 18 5.28 5.42 -10.72
N LEU A 19 5.92 6.13 -11.65
CA LEU A 19 6.17 5.66 -13.02
C LEU A 19 7.27 4.60 -13.06
N MET A 20 8.29 4.73 -12.20
CA MET A 20 9.35 3.73 -12.09
C MET A 20 8.83 2.38 -11.62
N LEU A 21 7.86 2.36 -10.70
CA LEU A 21 7.24 1.13 -10.24
C LEU A 21 6.51 0.41 -11.38
N ILE A 22 5.60 1.08 -12.10
CA ILE A 22 4.86 0.44 -13.21
C ILE A 22 5.80 -0.01 -14.33
N HIS A 23 6.88 0.74 -14.57
CA HIS A 23 7.81 0.44 -15.65
C HIS A 23 8.56 -0.85 -15.37
N ARG A 24 8.97 -1.06 -14.10
CA ARG A 24 9.57 -2.33 -13.67
C ARG A 24 8.62 -3.51 -13.85
N LEU A 25 7.35 -3.35 -13.50
CA LEU A 25 6.33 -4.39 -13.69
C LEU A 25 6.15 -4.73 -15.18
N ALA A 26 6.05 -3.70 -16.02
CA ALA A 26 5.92 -3.87 -17.46
C ALA A 26 7.14 -4.58 -18.07
N GLN A 27 8.36 -4.23 -17.64
CA GLN A 27 9.58 -4.93 -18.04
C GLN A 27 9.57 -6.40 -17.65
N GLN A 28 9.13 -6.73 -16.44
CA GLN A 28 9.08 -8.12 -15.97
C GLN A 28 8.01 -8.96 -16.71
N GLN A 29 6.89 -8.34 -17.11
CA GLN A 29 5.89 -8.98 -17.97
C GLN A 29 6.46 -9.35 -19.35
N PHE A 30 7.34 -8.51 -19.93
CA PHE A 30 7.99 -8.84 -21.20
C PHE A 30 8.87 -10.10 -21.10
N VAL A 31 9.45 -10.36 -19.92
CA VAL A 31 10.20 -11.60 -19.64
C VAL A 31 9.28 -12.76 -19.21
N ARG A 32 7.97 -12.65 -19.49
CA ARG A 32 6.91 -13.64 -19.17
C ARG A 32 6.81 -14.04 -17.69
N LYS A 33 7.29 -13.20 -16.76
CA LYS A 33 7.01 -13.39 -15.34
C LYS A 33 5.63 -12.80 -15.05
N PRO A 34 4.65 -13.56 -14.54
CA PRO A 34 3.41 -12.98 -14.05
C PRO A 34 3.73 -12.14 -12.83
N VAL A 35 3.43 -10.84 -12.91
CA VAL A 35 3.74 -9.89 -11.83
C VAL A 35 2.52 -9.06 -11.50
N ARG A 36 2.23 -8.96 -10.21
CA ARG A 36 1.14 -8.15 -9.66
C ARG A 36 1.68 -7.09 -8.70
N VAL A 37 0.82 -6.13 -8.37
CA VAL A 37 1.05 -5.17 -7.29
C VAL A 37 -0.07 -5.23 -6.28
N PHE A 38 0.26 -4.91 -5.04
CA PHE A 38 -0.75 -4.61 -4.02
C PHE A 38 -0.99 -3.11 -3.91
N GLY A 39 -2.25 -2.75 -3.72
CA GLY A 39 -2.67 -1.43 -3.26
C GLY A 39 -3.09 -1.49 -1.81
N LEU A 40 -2.66 -0.52 -1.01
CA LEU A 40 -2.86 -0.50 0.43
C LEU A 40 -3.64 0.75 0.85
N LYS A 41 -4.64 0.57 1.70
CA LYS A 41 -5.31 1.63 2.47
C LYS A 41 -5.02 1.41 3.94
N VAL A 42 -4.20 2.27 4.52
CA VAL A 42 -3.82 2.20 5.93
C VAL A 42 -4.80 3.04 6.74
N MET A 43 -5.45 2.39 7.71
CA MET A 43 -6.29 3.02 8.73
C MET A 43 -5.87 2.44 10.07
N ASP A 44 -6.06 3.15 11.20
CA ASP A 44 -5.65 2.75 12.58
C ASP A 44 -5.03 1.34 12.70
N LYS A 45 -5.85 0.32 12.96
CA LYS A 45 -5.42 -1.09 13.06
C LYS A 45 -5.76 -1.95 11.85
N HIS A 46 -6.34 -1.38 10.80
CA HIS A 46 -6.86 -2.11 9.64
C HIS A 46 -6.14 -1.67 8.36
N VAL A 47 -5.50 -2.62 7.69
CA VAL A 47 -4.89 -2.40 6.39
C VAL A 47 -5.72 -3.10 5.34
N GLY A 48 -6.40 -2.32 4.51
CA GLY A 48 -7.07 -2.83 3.33
C GLY A 48 -6.04 -3.18 2.27
N VAL A 49 -6.19 -4.33 1.63
CA VAL A 49 -5.31 -4.81 0.56
C VAL A 49 -6.15 -5.08 -0.68
N ALA A 50 -5.75 -4.48 -1.80
CA ALA A 50 -6.20 -4.80 -3.14
C ALA A 50 -5.04 -5.36 -3.96
N ILE A 51 -5.34 -6.12 -5.00
CA ILE A 51 -4.37 -6.74 -5.91
C ILE A 51 -4.70 -6.40 -7.35
N SER A 52 -3.69 -6.20 -8.19
CA SER A 52 -3.87 -6.08 -9.63
C SER A 52 -4.14 -7.45 -10.28
N ASP A 53 -4.75 -7.44 -11.47
CA ASP A 53 -4.66 -8.56 -12.40
C ASP A 53 -3.25 -8.68 -13.00
N LEU A 54 -3.03 -9.75 -13.76
CA LEU A 54 -1.73 -10.06 -14.39
C LEU A 54 -1.35 -9.04 -15.46
N ASP A 55 -2.35 -8.44 -16.10
CA ASP A 55 -2.16 -7.41 -17.13
C ASP A 55 -1.97 -6.01 -16.54
N THR A 56 -2.04 -5.88 -15.20
CA THR A 56 -1.93 -4.60 -14.47
C THR A 56 -2.94 -3.54 -14.95
N LEU A 57 -4.15 -3.98 -15.32
CA LEU A 57 -5.25 -3.15 -15.80
C LEU A 57 -6.33 -2.94 -14.75
N ARG A 58 -6.62 -3.98 -13.95
CA ARG A 58 -7.75 -3.97 -13.01
C ARG A 58 -7.29 -4.26 -11.60
N ALA A 59 -7.82 -3.52 -10.64
CA ALA A 59 -7.69 -3.81 -9.22
C ALA A 59 -8.88 -4.61 -8.70
N LYS A 60 -8.63 -5.50 -7.73
CA LYS A 60 -9.67 -6.21 -6.99
C LYS A 60 -9.32 -6.21 -5.49
N SER A 61 -10.33 -6.02 -4.65
CA SER A 61 -10.20 -6.25 -3.21
C SER A 61 -9.65 -7.66 -2.92
N TYR A 62 -8.65 -7.74 -2.04
CA TYR A 62 -7.97 -8.99 -1.71
C TYR A 62 -8.27 -9.42 -0.26
N CYS A 63 -7.85 -8.63 0.73
CA CYS A 63 -8.12 -8.92 2.14
C CYS A 63 -8.00 -7.68 3.04
N VAL A 64 -8.24 -7.87 4.35
CA VAL A 64 -7.90 -6.91 5.40
C VAL A 64 -6.94 -7.58 6.36
N LEU A 65 -5.83 -6.91 6.67
CA LEU A 65 -4.93 -7.31 7.73
C LEU A 65 -5.23 -6.46 8.96
N GLU A 66 -5.48 -7.10 10.10
CA GLU A 66 -5.86 -6.44 11.36
C GLU A 66 -4.87 -6.84 12.47
N THR A 67 -3.86 -6.02 12.70
CA THR A 67 -2.91 -6.16 13.82
C THR A 67 -2.14 -4.86 14.03
N LYS A 68 -1.71 -4.61 15.26
CA LYS A 68 -0.76 -3.51 15.58
C LYS A 68 0.69 -3.99 15.59
N ASP A 69 0.93 -5.30 15.50
CA ASP A 69 2.27 -5.87 15.46
C ASP A 69 2.81 -5.84 14.02
N SER A 70 3.75 -4.93 13.79
CA SER A 70 4.39 -4.72 12.49
C SER A 70 5.17 -5.96 12.01
N ASN A 71 5.70 -6.78 12.92
CA ASN A 71 6.41 -8.01 12.57
C ASN A 71 5.44 -9.07 12.03
N ILE A 72 4.29 -9.28 12.69
CA ILE A 72 3.22 -10.18 12.21
C ILE A 72 2.67 -9.68 10.86
N LEU A 73 2.49 -8.36 10.73
CA LEU A 73 2.00 -7.76 9.51
C LEU A 73 3.00 -7.94 8.35
N ALA A 74 4.28 -7.69 8.57
CA ALA A 74 5.33 -7.89 7.57
C ALA A 74 5.48 -9.37 7.17
N GLN A 75 5.34 -10.31 8.10
CA GLN A 75 5.28 -11.75 7.79
C GLN A 75 4.07 -12.08 6.91
N SER A 76 2.91 -11.47 7.19
CA SER A 76 1.71 -11.64 6.40
C SER A 76 1.90 -11.13 4.98
N PHE A 77 2.43 -9.91 4.81
CA PHE A 77 2.75 -9.38 3.49
C PHE A 77 3.76 -10.25 2.75
N GLN A 78 4.86 -10.63 3.37
CA GLN A 78 5.88 -11.47 2.74
C GLN A 78 5.30 -12.80 2.22
N ARG A 79 4.41 -13.44 3.00
CA ARG A 79 3.71 -14.66 2.60
C ARG A 79 2.74 -14.41 1.44
N LEU A 80 1.91 -13.37 1.53
CA LEU A 80 0.93 -13.03 0.50
C LEU A 80 1.59 -12.62 -0.81
N MET A 81 2.64 -11.81 -0.75
CA MET A 81 3.38 -11.35 -1.92
C MET A 81 4.00 -12.53 -2.68
N ARG A 82 4.63 -13.47 -1.96
CA ARG A 82 5.16 -14.69 -2.56
C ARG A 82 4.06 -15.55 -3.19
N LYS A 83 2.93 -15.72 -2.49
CA LYS A 83 1.80 -16.54 -2.97
C LYS A 83 1.20 -15.98 -4.27
N GLU A 84 1.07 -14.66 -4.37
CA GLU A 84 0.37 -14.01 -5.47
C GLU A 84 1.30 -13.43 -6.54
N SER A 85 2.62 -13.66 -6.43
CA SER A 85 3.64 -13.08 -7.33
C SER A 85 3.58 -11.56 -7.39
N VAL A 86 3.47 -10.93 -6.22
CA VAL A 86 3.48 -9.48 -6.08
C VAL A 86 4.90 -8.96 -5.88
N GLU A 87 5.27 -7.95 -6.64
CA GLU A 87 6.63 -7.40 -6.68
C GLU A 87 6.71 -5.95 -6.19
N GLY A 88 5.59 -5.36 -5.77
CA GLY A 88 5.60 -3.98 -5.26
C GLY A 88 4.29 -3.56 -4.61
N LEU A 89 4.37 -2.43 -3.92
CA LEU A 89 3.28 -1.86 -3.13
C LEU A 89 2.94 -0.43 -3.59
N VAL A 90 1.65 -0.14 -3.69
CA VAL A 90 1.10 1.20 -3.89
C VAL A 90 0.37 1.57 -2.60
N VAL A 91 0.89 2.54 -1.86
CA VAL A 91 0.38 2.89 -0.52
C VAL A 91 -0.41 4.19 -0.62
N GLY A 92 -1.70 4.13 -0.29
CA GLY A 92 -2.56 5.31 -0.24
C GLY A 92 -2.08 6.31 0.81
N GLN A 93 -1.93 7.56 0.40
CA GLN A 93 -1.50 8.67 1.23
C GLN A 93 -2.62 9.73 1.24
N PRO A 94 -3.21 10.01 2.42
CA PRO A 94 -4.39 10.88 2.52
C PRO A 94 -4.09 12.36 2.24
N TYR A 95 -2.85 12.80 2.50
CA TYR A 95 -2.43 14.18 2.27
C TYR A 95 -1.34 14.22 1.20
N PRO A 96 -1.37 15.20 0.27
CA PRO A 96 -0.21 15.49 -0.56
C PRO A 96 1.03 15.72 0.31
N GLU A 97 2.20 15.43 -0.26
CA GLU A 97 3.48 15.67 0.40
C GLU A 97 3.59 17.15 0.83
N GLY A 98 3.87 17.40 2.11
CA GLY A 98 3.94 18.75 2.68
C GLY A 98 2.60 19.42 3.04
N ALA A 99 1.45 18.79 2.76
CA ALA A 99 0.11 19.34 3.03
C ALA A 99 -0.59 18.69 4.24
N LYS A 100 0.17 18.09 5.15
CA LYS A 100 -0.37 17.45 6.35
C LYS A 100 -1.06 18.46 7.26
N ASN A 101 -2.23 18.12 7.78
CA ASN A 101 -2.85 18.88 8.85
C ASN A 101 -2.20 18.52 10.20
N PRO A 102 -1.51 19.44 10.89
CA PRO A 102 -0.90 19.14 12.19
C PRO A 102 -1.90 18.77 13.29
N GLN A 103 -3.18 19.11 13.09
CA GLN A 103 -4.27 18.77 14.02
C GLN A 103 -4.84 17.36 13.81
N ASP A 104 -4.52 16.70 12.69
CA ASP A 104 -4.95 15.33 12.45
C ASP A 104 -4.00 14.34 13.17
N PRO A 105 -4.48 13.57 14.17
CA PRO A 105 -3.66 12.54 14.83
C PRO A 105 -3.17 11.45 13.87
N ASN A 106 -3.79 11.30 12.69
CA ASN A 106 -3.42 10.33 11.67
C ASN A 106 -2.51 10.90 10.57
N ALA A 107 -2.08 12.16 10.66
CA ALA A 107 -1.27 12.83 9.63
C ALA A 107 0.04 12.10 9.27
N ASN A 108 0.60 11.33 10.21
CA ASN A 108 1.83 10.55 10.04
C ASN A 108 1.58 9.04 10.00
N LEU A 109 0.32 8.58 9.92
CA LEU A 109 -0.03 7.16 10.03
C LEU A 109 0.64 6.33 8.93
N VAL A 110 0.62 6.80 7.69
CA VAL A 110 1.18 6.09 6.53
C VAL A 110 2.72 6.03 6.60
N GLU A 111 3.36 7.12 6.98
CA GLU A 111 4.82 7.15 7.12
C GLU A 111 5.30 6.22 8.22
N LYS A 112 4.67 6.30 9.40
CA LYS A 112 4.97 5.40 10.52
C LYS A 112 4.73 3.94 10.13
N PHE A 113 3.64 3.67 9.42
CA PHE A 113 3.32 2.34 8.94
C PHE A 113 4.43 1.76 8.04
N VAL A 114 4.88 2.53 7.04
CA VAL A 114 5.95 2.11 6.13
C VAL A 114 7.27 1.96 6.87
N GLU A 115 7.58 2.89 7.77
CA GLU A 115 8.80 2.84 8.59
C GLU A 115 8.83 1.60 9.48
N ASP A 116 7.72 1.31 10.17
CA ASP A 116 7.59 0.17 11.07
C ASP A 116 7.67 -1.16 10.29
N LEU A 117 7.06 -1.26 9.11
CA LEU A 117 7.23 -2.40 8.21
C LEU A 117 8.69 -2.55 7.75
N SER A 118 9.34 -1.45 7.38
CA SER A 118 10.72 -1.46 6.92
C SER A 118 11.71 -1.86 8.02
N LYS A 119 11.44 -1.50 9.28
CA LYS A 119 12.27 -1.88 10.44
C LYS A 119 12.27 -3.39 10.69
N THR A 120 11.24 -4.12 10.25
CA THR A 120 11.17 -5.58 10.47
C THR A 120 12.21 -6.38 9.70
N GLY A 121 12.80 -5.81 8.65
CA GLY A 121 13.74 -6.54 7.77
C GLY A 121 13.08 -7.55 6.81
N LYS A 122 11.75 -7.75 6.87
CA LYS A 122 11.07 -8.82 6.12
C LYS A 122 10.65 -8.44 4.71
N LEU A 123 10.50 -7.13 4.47
CA LEU A 123 10.13 -6.54 3.18
C LEU A 123 11.31 -5.78 2.56
N ASN A 124 12.53 -6.19 2.87
CA ASN A 124 13.74 -5.57 2.33
C ASN A 124 13.73 -5.62 0.81
N ASP A 125 14.22 -4.54 0.19
CA ASP A 125 14.28 -4.39 -1.27
C ASP A 125 12.91 -4.35 -1.99
N VAL A 126 11.78 -4.54 -1.28
CA VAL A 126 10.43 -4.38 -1.85
C VAL A 126 10.24 -2.91 -2.24
N PRO A 127 9.95 -2.63 -3.53
CA PRO A 127 9.65 -1.29 -3.96
C PRO A 127 8.24 -0.88 -3.54
N TYR A 128 8.10 0.35 -3.10
CA TYR A 128 6.80 0.95 -2.83
C TYR A 128 6.73 2.38 -3.37
N THR A 129 5.54 2.82 -3.70
CA THR A 129 5.25 4.21 -4.05
C THR A 129 4.09 4.71 -3.21
N LEU A 130 4.10 6.00 -2.91
CA LEU A 130 2.99 6.68 -2.26
C LEU A 130 2.04 7.19 -3.34
N TRP A 131 0.74 7.05 -3.11
CA TRP A 131 -0.28 7.45 -4.07
C TRP A 131 -1.36 8.29 -3.42
N ASP A 132 -1.79 9.33 -4.11
CA ASP A 132 -2.85 10.20 -3.61
C ASP A 132 -4.14 9.39 -3.37
N ASP A 133 -4.60 9.45 -2.13
CA ASP A 133 -5.76 8.75 -1.60
C ASP A 133 -6.76 9.78 -1.00
N SER A 134 -6.70 11.02 -1.51
CA SER A 134 -7.62 12.11 -1.19
C SER A 134 -9.03 11.77 -1.71
N TRP A 135 -9.74 10.90 -1.00
CA TRP A 135 -11.15 10.57 -1.26
C TRP A 135 -12.01 11.06 -0.11
N ALA A 136 -12.76 12.15 -0.35
CA ALA A 136 -13.66 12.76 0.62
C ALA A 136 -14.68 11.79 1.25
N VAL A 137 -15.03 10.70 0.58
CA VAL A 137 -16.07 9.74 1.02
C VAL A 137 -15.61 8.86 2.19
N LEU A 138 -14.32 8.54 2.28
CA LEU A 138 -13.75 7.74 3.37
C LEU A 138 -13.56 8.57 4.64
N GLU A 139 -13.10 9.82 4.51
CA GLU A 139 -13.09 10.81 5.60
C GLU A 139 -14.51 11.11 6.09
N LEU A 140 -15.48 11.25 5.16
CA LEU A 140 -16.89 11.42 5.52
C LEU A 140 -17.41 10.22 6.31
N MET A 141 -17.00 9.01 5.97
CA MET A 141 -17.43 7.80 6.67
C MET A 141 -16.96 7.83 8.13
N GLU A 142 -15.70 8.13 8.41
CA GLU A 142 -15.22 8.28 9.80
C GLU A 142 -16.03 9.34 10.56
N CYS A 143 -16.31 10.50 9.94
CA CYS A 143 -17.16 11.55 10.50
C CYS A 143 -18.63 11.13 10.70
N LEU A 144 -19.19 10.35 9.78
CA LEU A 144 -20.55 9.79 9.86
C LEU A 144 -20.70 8.79 11.00
N PHE A 145 -19.62 8.14 11.45
CA PHE A 145 -19.66 7.15 12.54
C PHE A 145 -19.46 7.73 13.93
N LEU A 146 -18.78 8.88 14.07
CA LEU A 146 -18.56 9.53 15.36
C LEU A 146 -19.84 9.81 16.18
N PRO A 147 -20.99 10.21 15.59
CA PRO A 147 -22.18 10.53 16.38
C PRO A 147 -23.02 9.31 16.80
N PHE A 148 -22.81 8.11 16.23
CA PHE A 148 -23.64 6.94 16.52
C PHE A 148 -22.93 5.92 17.42
N ARG A 149 -23.61 5.48 18.50
CA ARG A 149 -23.18 4.32 19.28
C ARG A 149 -23.37 3.05 18.45
N MET A 150 -22.34 2.72 17.68
CA MET A 150 -22.30 1.53 16.84
C MET A 150 -21.90 0.30 17.66
N ASP A 151 -22.59 -0.82 17.46
CA ASP A 151 -22.15 -2.11 17.95
C ASP A 151 -20.71 -2.41 17.45
N PRO A 152 -19.80 -2.94 18.29
CA PRO A 152 -18.40 -3.19 17.91
C PRO A 152 -18.23 -4.06 16.66
N LEU A 153 -19.09 -5.06 16.44
CA LEU A 153 -19.02 -5.93 15.27
C LEU A 153 -19.45 -5.16 14.02
N MET A 154 -20.48 -4.33 14.12
CA MET A 154 -20.90 -3.45 13.02
C MET A 154 -19.77 -2.49 12.65
N LYS A 155 -19.16 -1.81 13.63
CA LYS A 155 -18.03 -0.90 13.41
C LYS A 155 -16.88 -1.61 12.69
N ARG A 156 -16.48 -2.79 13.17
CA ARG A 156 -15.41 -3.59 12.54
C ARG A 156 -15.74 -3.96 11.09
N ARG A 157 -16.96 -4.43 10.82
CA ARG A 157 -17.40 -4.78 9.46
C ARG A 157 -17.37 -3.58 8.52
N MET A 158 -17.79 -2.42 9.00
CA MET A 158 -17.76 -1.19 8.19
C MET A 158 -16.33 -0.74 7.91
N MET A 159 -15.44 -0.76 8.91
CA MET A 159 -14.02 -0.46 8.69
C MET A 159 -13.40 -1.43 7.67
N HIS A 160 -13.69 -2.73 7.76
CA HIS A 160 -13.24 -3.71 6.77
C HIS A 160 -13.69 -3.36 5.35
N ARG A 161 -14.95 -2.97 5.16
CA ARG A 161 -15.47 -2.56 3.84
C ARG A 161 -14.82 -1.26 3.36
N ALA A 162 -14.64 -0.31 4.27
CA ALA A 162 -14.04 0.99 3.97
C ALA A 162 -12.59 0.83 3.50
N CYS A 163 -11.74 0.10 4.24
CA CYS A 163 -10.35 -0.06 3.81
C CYS A 163 -10.20 -0.93 2.55
N THR A 164 -10.98 -2.01 2.40
CA THR A 164 -10.90 -2.83 1.17
C THR A 164 -11.32 -2.05 -0.05
N ARG A 165 -12.38 -1.24 0.06
CA ARG A 165 -12.81 -0.35 -1.00
C ARG A 165 -11.77 0.72 -1.31
N GLY A 166 -11.28 1.43 -0.29
CA GLY A 166 -10.24 2.44 -0.45
C GLY A 166 -8.97 1.88 -1.07
N ALA A 167 -8.51 0.70 -0.65
CA ALA A 167 -7.34 0.05 -1.24
C ALA A 167 -7.55 -0.29 -2.73
N THR A 168 -8.77 -0.70 -3.09
CA THR A 168 -9.13 -0.99 -4.49
C THR A 168 -9.16 0.29 -5.32
N GLU A 169 -9.70 1.38 -4.77
CA GLU A 169 -9.77 2.68 -5.43
C GLU A 169 -8.38 3.29 -5.64
N VAL A 170 -7.53 3.29 -4.60
CA VAL A 170 -6.11 3.69 -4.67
C VAL A 170 -5.39 2.94 -5.79
N LEU A 171 -5.50 1.61 -5.81
CA LEU A 171 -4.83 0.81 -6.82
C LEU A 171 -5.38 1.05 -8.21
N GLN A 172 -6.71 1.13 -8.34
CA GLN A 172 -7.34 1.30 -9.65
C GLN A 172 -7.00 2.67 -10.25
N ASP A 173 -6.98 3.73 -9.44
CA ASP A 173 -6.60 5.08 -9.87
C ASP A 173 -5.12 5.10 -10.31
N TYR A 174 -4.23 4.50 -9.52
CA TYR A 174 -2.83 4.31 -9.89
C TYR A 174 -2.67 3.62 -11.24
N LEU A 175 -3.25 2.42 -11.40
CA LEU A 175 -3.15 1.65 -12.65
C LEU A 175 -3.73 2.43 -13.83
N HIS A 176 -4.80 3.19 -13.63
CA HIS A 176 -5.43 3.97 -14.70
C HIS A 176 -4.60 5.17 -15.15
N LYS A 177 -4.10 5.99 -14.20
CA LYS A 177 -3.32 7.19 -14.52
C LYS A 177 -1.92 6.85 -15.03
N VAL A 178 -1.27 5.91 -14.35
CA VAL A 178 0.12 5.53 -14.66
C VAL A 178 0.18 4.59 -15.87
N GLY A 179 -0.78 3.67 -16.02
CA GLY A 179 -0.88 2.79 -17.19
C GLY A 179 -1.13 3.54 -18.50
N LYS A 180 -1.91 4.63 -18.49
CA LYS A 180 -2.06 5.52 -19.66
C LYS A 180 -0.74 6.14 -20.08
N SER A 181 0.05 6.61 -19.13
CA SER A 181 1.36 7.24 -19.39
C SER A 181 2.37 6.28 -20.02
N VAL A 182 2.32 4.99 -19.67
CA VAL A 182 3.16 3.94 -20.29
C VAL A 182 2.68 3.60 -21.70
N ASN A 183 1.37 3.46 -21.91
CA ASN A 183 0.82 3.15 -23.24
C ASN A 183 0.99 4.28 -24.25
N LEU A 184 0.96 5.54 -23.81
CA LEU A 184 1.29 6.71 -24.64
C LEU A 184 2.73 6.68 -25.17
N ARG A 185 3.68 6.08 -24.43
CA ARG A 185 5.07 5.91 -24.85
C ARG A 185 5.30 4.72 -25.79
N ARG A 186 4.38 3.74 -25.82
CA ARG A 186 4.45 2.58 -26.73
C ARG A 186 3.91 2.86 -28.14
N ARG A 187 3.20 3.98 -28.32
CA ARG A 187 2.59 4.40 -29.61
C ARG A 187 3.39 5.50 -30.33
N ARG A 188 4.58 5.85 -29.85
CA ARG A 188 5.52 6.76 -30.52
C ARG A 188 6.71 5.98 -31.04
#